data_AF-A0A1E4MIR4-F1
#
_entry.id   AF-A0A1E4MIR4-F1
#
_cell.length_a   1.000
_cell.length_b   1.000
_cell.length_c   1.000
_cell.angle_alpha   90.00
_cell.angle_beta   90.00
_cell.angle_gamma   90.00
#
_symmetry.space_group_name_H-M   'P 1'
#
loop_
_entity.id
_entity.type
_entity.pdbx_description
1 polymer ?
#
loop_
_entity_poly.entity_id
_entity_poly.type
_entity_poly.pdbx_seq_one_letter_code
_entity_poly.pdbx_strand_id
1 'polypeptide(L)'
;MSDARCQICGRRQHLRKNGLIPHHNVGGERCPGAGSPPIEQTDEHLVAYARAIETAFERACDTVRSLEESRANYIDPALVIRRGLLAGRLLKINRRVHRIRTWPARYDRSMARQMAKFGYAWAEPPPAYLVERHRTFGGSNV
;
A
#
# COMPACT_ATOMS: atom_id res chain seq x y z
N MET A 1 11.82 18.47 13.42
CA MET A 1 11.64 17.01 13.56
C MET A 1 11.08 16.49 12.24
N SER A 2 11.66 15.43 11.68
CA SER A 2 11.26 14.92 10.36
C SER A 2 10.01 14.04 10.49
N ASP A 3 8.86 14.62 10.17
CA ASP A 3 7.60 13.89 10.05
C ASP A 3 7.59 13.14 8.72
N ALA A 4 7.24 11.86 8.76
CA ALA A 4 7.17 11.03 7.57
C ALA A 4 5.99 10.06 7.63
N ARG A 5 5.58 9.48 6.50
CA ARG A 5 4.40 8.63 6.42
C ARG A 5 4.78 7.16 6.53
N CYS A 6 4.04 6.45 7.38
CA CYS A 6 4.13 4.99 7.44
C CYS A 6 3.70 4.36 6.12
N GLN A 7 4.51 3.42 5.60
CA GLN A 7 4.24 2.75 4.33
C GLN A 7 2.89 2.02 4.30
N ILE A 8 2.53 1.37 5.41
CA ILE A 8 1.35 0.50 5.49
C ILE A 8 0.08 1.30 5.77
N CYS A 9 0.06 2.12 6.83
CA CYS A 9 -1.16 2.85 7.21
C CYS A 9 -1.24 4.27 6.62
N GLY A 10 -0.12 4.90 6.28
CA GLY A 10 -0.07 6.22 5.64
C GLY A 10 -0.26 7.40 6.58
N ARG A 11 -0.41 7.12 7.88
CA ARG A 11 -0.40 8.14 8.93
C ARG A 11 0.97 8.77 8.99
N ARG A 12 1.02 10.08 9.24
CA ARG A 12 2.24 10.80 9.59
C ARG A 12 2.72 10.33 10.95
N GLN A 13 4.02 10.14 11.10
CA GLN A 13 4.68 9.67 12.31
C GLN A 13 5.97 10.47 12.51
N HIS A 14 6.29 10.76 13.75
CA HIS A 14 7.61 11.29 14.12
C HIS A 14 8.62 10.16 14.07
N LEU A 15 9.65 10.29 13.23
CA LEU A 15 10.65 9.24 13.07
C LEU A 15 11.48 9.07 14.35
N ARG A 16 11.91 7.82 14.58
CA ARG A 16 12.93 7.51 15.59
C ARG A 16 14.29 8.10 15.18
N LYS A 17 15.23 8.16 16.12
CA LYS A 17 16.62 8.64 15.86
C LYS A 17 17.31 7.88 14.73
N ASN A 18 16.95 6.61 14.50
CA ASN A 18 17.47 5.78 13.42
C ASN A 18 16.68 5.90 12.10
N GLY A 19 15.77 6.87 11.98
CA GLY A 19 14.99 7.11 10.75
C GLY A 19 13.81 6.17 10.52
N LEU A 20 13.54 5.22 11.43
CA LEU A 20 12.45 4.25 11.28
C LEU A 20 11.12 4.75 11.88
N ILE A 21 10.03 4.22 11.35
CA ILE A 21 8.67 4.46 11.86
C ILE A 21 8.53 3.87 13.26
N PRO A 22 8.10 4.65 14.27
CA PRO A 22 7.89 4.13 15.62
C PRO A 22 6.72 3.15 15.70
N HIS A 23 6.64 2.43 16.83
CA HIS A 23 5.44 1.67 17.16
C HIS A 23 4.24 2.60 17.23
N HIS A 24 3.18 2.19 16.53
CA HIS A 24 1.90 2.86 16.52
C HIS A 24 0.79 1.86 16.19
N ASN A 25 -0.42 2.16 16.62
CA ASN A 25 -1.58 1.29 16.44
C ASN A 25 -2.56 1.88 15.43
N VAL A 26 -3.26 1.00 14.71
CA VAL A 26 -4.28 1.35 13.71
C VAL A 26 -5.45 0.39 13.88
N GLY A 27 -6.60 0.90 14.32
CA GLY A 27 -7.77 0.06 14.58
C GLY A 27 -7.56 -0.92 15.73
N GLY A 28 -6.83 -0.52 16.78
CA GLY A 28 -6.53 -1.35 17.95
C GLY A 28 -5.31 -2.27 17.78
N GLU A 29 -4.98 -2.69 16.55
CA GLU A 29 -3.81 -3.54 16.28
C GLU A 29 -2.53 -2.72 16.06
N ARG A 30 -1.39 -3.33 16.38
CA ARG A 30 -0.07 -2.78 16.03
C ARG A 30 0.08 -2.70 14.51
N CYS A 31 0.51 -1.54 14.02
CA CYS A 31 0.70 -1.35 12.60
C CYS A 31 1.90 -2.18 12.08
N PRO A 32 1.73 -2.96 10.99
CA PRO A 32 2.82 -3.73 10.37
C PRO A 32 3.93 -2.86 9.76
N GLY A 33 3.72 -1.55 9.63
CA GLY A 33 4.75 -0.63 9.14
C GLY A 33 5.68 -0.09 10.24
N ALA A 34 5.43 -0.44 11.51
CA ALA A 34 6.32 -0.05 12.60
C ALA A 34 7.66 -0.80 12.52
N GLY A 35 8.76 -0.07 12.67
CA GLY A 35 10.11 -0.60 12.52
C GLY A 35 10.63 -0.62 11.08
N SER A 36 9.86 -0.10 10.12
CA SER A 36 10.27 0.01 8.72
C SER A 36 10.60 1.47 8.37
N PRO A 37 11.36 1.72 7.30
CA PRO A 37 11.55 3.06 6.76
C PRO A 37 10.21 3.71 6.37
N PRO A 38 10.11 5.04 6.36
CA PRO A 38 8.95 5.74 5.83
C PRO A 38 8.80 5.58 4.31
N ILE A 39 7.59 5.85 3.79
CA ILE A 39 7.30 5.74 2.34
C ILE A 39 8.09 6.73 1.50
N GLU A 40 8.45 7.86 2.11
CA GLU A 40 9.30 8.89 1.52
C GLU A 40 10.70 8.38 1.20
N GLN A 41 11.20 7.35 1.91
CA GLN A 41 12.51 6.76 1.64
C GLN A 41 12.41 5.59 0.66
N THR A 42 11.51 4.63 0.91
CA THR A 42 11.35 3.42 0.09
C THR A 42 9.92 2.89 0.19
N ASP A 43 9.46 2.10 -0.79
CA ASP A 43 8.21 1.33 -0.76
C ASP A 43 8.42 -0.18 -0.75
N GLU A 44 9.65 -0.65 -0.57
CA GLU A 44 9.98 -2.09 -0.53
C GLU A 44 9.16 -2.83 0.51
N HIS A 45 9.03 -2.27 1.72
CA HIS A 45 8.24 -2.89 2.78
C HIS A 45 6.75 -2.95 2.43
N LEU A 46 6.21 -1.92 1.78
CA LEU A 46 4.85 -1.94 1.26
C LEU A 46 4.65 -3.06 0.23
N VAL A 47 5.58 -3.21 -0.72
CA VAL A 47 5.51 -4.24 -1.77
C VAL A 47 5.65 -5.64 -1.18
N ALA A 48 6.62 -5.84 -0.28
CA ALA A 48 6.81 -7.11 0.43
C ALA A 48 5.58 -7.48 1.26
N TYR A 49 5.01 -6.51 1.98
CA TYR A 49 3.80 -6.70 2.75
C TYR A 49 2.58 -7.02 1.88
N ALA A 50 2.47 -6.39 0.70
CA ALA A 50 1.41 -6.70 -0.26
C ALA A 50 1.46 -8.17 -0.69
N ARG A 51 2.64 -8.66 -1.07
CA ARG A 51 2.87 -10.07 -1.44
C ARG A 51 2.55 -11.01 -0.29
N ALA A 52 2.99 -10.69 0.93
CA ALA A 52 2.72 -11.52 2.10
C ALA A 52 1.21 -11.65 2.39
N ILE A 53 0.44 -10.56 2.24
CA ILE A 53 -1.02 -10.58 2.41
C ILE A 53 -1.71 -11.33 1.27
N GLU A 54 -1.22 -11.20 0.03
CA GLU A 54 -1.71 -11.95 -1.12
C GLU A 54 -1.56 -13.46 -0.91
N THR A 55 -0.35 -13.93 -0.57
CA THR A 55 -0.11 -15.34 -0.25
C THR A 55 -0.95 -15.82 0.94
N ALA A 56 -1.13 -14.99 1.98
CA ALA A 56 -1.98 -15.36 3.10
C ALA A 56 -3.46 -15.47 2.69
N PHE A 57 -3.92 -14.60 1.79
CA PHE A 57 -5.28 -14.64 1.26
C PHE A 57 -5.51 -15.87 0.39
N GLU A 58 -4.59 -16.19 -0.52
CA GLU A 58 -4.63 -17.39 -1.37
C GLU A 58 -4.72 -18.66 -0.51
N ARG A 59 -3.85 -18.79 0.50
CA ARG A 59 -3.90 -19.92 1.44
C ARG A 59 -5.24 -20.06 2.17
N ALA A 60 -5.83 -18.93 2.58
CA ALA A 60 -7.14 -18.93 3.23
C ALA A 60 -8.25 -19.36 2.25
N CYS A 61 -8.18 -18.93 1.00
CA CYS A 61 -9.09 -19.38 -0.05
C CYS A 61 -8.94 -20.88 -0.33
N ASP A 62 -7.71 -21.38 -0.47
CA ASP A 62 -7.43 -22.79 -0.73
C ASP A 62 -7.90 -23.69 0.41
N THR A 63 -7.73 -23.24 1.66
CA THR A 63 -8.20 -23.98 2.84
C THR A 63 -9.73 -24.09 2.86
N VAL A 64 -10.43 -22.98 2.61
CA VAL A 64 -11.90 -23.00 2.57
C VAL A 64 -12.40 -23.85 1.40
N ARG A 65 -11.80 -23.70 0.21
CA ARG A 65 -12.16 -24.48 -0.97
C ARG A 65 -11.94 -25.97 -0.74
N SER A 66 -10.83 -26.36 -0.13
CA SER A 66 -10.55 -27.77 0.19
C SER A 66 -11.59 -28.37 1.14
N LEU A 67 -12.05 -27.61 2.14
CA LEU A 67 -13.10 -28.05 3.06
C LEU A 67 -14.48 -28.15 2.38
N GLU A 68 -14.79 -27.23 1.46
CA GLU A 68 -16.00 -27.27 0.65
C GLU A 68 -16.00 -28.49 -0.28
N GLU A 69 -14.88 -28.76 -0.98
CA GLU A 69 -14.69 -29.90 -1.87
C GLU A 69 -14.74 -31.24 -1.12
N SER A 70 -14.16 -31.32 0.08
CA SER A 70 -14.25 -32.51 0.93
C SER A 70 -15.62 -32.68 1.59
N ARG A 71 -16.58 -31.78 1.33
CA ARG A 71 -17.92 -31.75 1.93
C ARG A 71 -17.86 -31.83 3.46
N ALA A 72 -16.96 -31.07 4.07
CA ALA A 72 -16.80 -31.06 5.51
C ALA A 72 -18.14 -30.73 6.19
N ASN A 73 -18.52 -31.53 7.19
CA ASN A 73 -19.76 -31.34 7.94
C ASN A 73 -19.79 -30.01 8.70
N TYR A 74 -18.61 -29.42 8.95
CA TYR A 74 -18.45 -28.14 9.62
C TYR A 74 -17.25 -27.39 9.05
N ILE A 75 -17.44 -26.10 8.78
CA ILE A 75 -16.37 -25.17 8.41
C ILE A 75 -16.34 -24.09 9.49
N ASP A 76 -15.19 -23.92 10.13
CA ASP A 76 -15.01 -22.91 11.17
C ASP A 76 -15.31 -21.50 10.61
N PRO A 77 -16.32 -20.77 11.15
CA PRO A 77 -16.62 -19.40 10.74
C PRO A 77 -15.42 -18.45 10.83
N ALA A 78 -14.48 -18.70 11.74
CA ALA A 78 -13.27 -17.90 11.86
C ALA A 78 -12.40 -17.94 10.60
N LEU A 79 -12.40 -19.05 9.85
CA LEU A 79 -11.69 -19.16 8.56
C LEU A 79 -12.34 -18.26 7.50
N VAL A 80 -13.67 -18.25 7.44
CA VAL A 80 -14.43 -17.39 6.51
C VAL A 80 -14.24 -15.91 6.84
N ILE A 81 -14.29 -15.56 8.13
CA ILE A 81 -14.02 -14.20 8.61
C ILE A 81 -12.58 -13.78 8.26
N ARG A 82 -11.60 -14.65 8.52
CA ARG A 82 -10.19 -14.39 8.19
C ARG A 82 -10.00 -14.14 6.69
N ARG A 83 -10.61 -14.95 5.82
CA ARG A 83 -10.61 -14.75 4.36
C ARG A 83 -11.14 -13.36 3.99
N GLY A 84 -12.27 -12.95 4.57
CA GLY A 84 -12.85 -11.62 4.35
C GLY A 84 -11.95 -10.46 4.81
N LEU A 85 -11.34 -10.59 5.99
CA LEU A 85 -10.40 -9.59 6.51
C LEU A 85 -9.16 -9.45 5.63
N LEU A 86 -8.59 -10.57 5.17
CA LEU A 86 -7.45 -10.60 4.26
C LEU A 86 -7.80 -9.98 2.91
N ALA A 87 -8.97 -10.29 2.33
CA ALA A 87 -9.44 -9.67 1.09
C ALA A 87 -9.53 -8.15 1.21
N GLY A 88 -10.16 -7.64 2.29
CA GLY A 88 -10.27 -6.20 2.53
C GLY A 88 -8.91 -5.53 2.74
N ARG A 89 -7.97 -6.21 3.41
CA ARG A 89 -6.62 -5.72 3.63
C ARG A 89 -5.81 -5.70 2.32
N LEU A 90 -5.90 -6.74 1.51
CA LEU A 90 -5.27 -6.86 0.19
C LEU A 90 -5.73 -5.74 -0.75
N LEU A 91 -7.05 -5.48 -0.82
CA LEU A 91 -7.61 -4.38 -1.61
C LEU A 91 -7.04 -3.01 -1.21
N LYS A 92 -6.95 -2.74 0.10
CA LYS A 92 -6.41 -1.47 0.61
C LYS A 92 -4.94 -1.28 0.25
N ILE A 93 -4.13 -2.33 0.42
CA ILE A 93 -2.70 -2.31 0.14
C ILE A 93 -2.44 -2.23 -1.37
N ASN A 94 -3.12 -3.03 -2.19
CA ASN A 94 -2.97 -3.01 -3.65
C ASN A 94 -3.37 -1.66 -4.25
N ARG A 95 -4.45 -1.03 -3.76
CA ARG A 95 -4.81 0.35 -4.15
C ARG A 95 -3.72 1.36 -3.80
N ARG A 96 -2.94 1.12 -2.74
CA ARG A 96 -1.84 2.00 -2.37
C ARG A 96 -0.62 1.77 -3.27
N VAL A 97 -0.21 0.52 -3.46
CA VAL A 97 0.87 0.15 -4.39
C VAL A 97 0.56 0.71 -5.79
N HIS A 98 -0.65 0.49 -6.28
CA HIS A 98 -1.09 1.01 -7.57
C HIS A 98 -1.02 2.54 -7.62
N ARG A 99 -1.50 3.25 -6.58
CA ARG A 99 -1.43 4.73 -6.53
C ARG A 99 -0.02 5.28 -6.58
N ILE A 100 0.94 4.58 -5.97
CA ILE A 100 2.35 4.94 -6.05
C ILE A 100 2.85 4.66 -7.47
N ARG A 101 2.65 3.46 -8.02
CA ARG A 101 3.15 3.13 -9.36
C ARG A 101 2.58 4.02 -10.48
N THR A 102 1.30 4.37 -10.41
CA THR A 102 0.61 5.14 -11.45
C THR A 102 0.59 6.64 -11.21
N TRP A 103 1.35 7.16 -10.24
CA TRP A 103 1.38 8.59 -9.95
C TRP A 103 1.80 9.45 -11.16
N PRO A 104 2.80 9.08 -12.00
CA PRO A 104 3.25 9.94 -13.11
C PRO A 104 2.14 10.12 -14.15
N ALA A 105 1.62 9.01 -14.68
CA ALA A 105 0.52 9.03 -15.63
C ALA A 105 -0.75 9.73 -15.08
N ARG A 106 -1.00 9.64 -13.77
CA ARG A 106 -2.10 10.38 -13.14
C ARG A 106 -1.86 11.89 -13.11
N TYR A 107 -0.63 12.30 -12.85
CA TYR A 107 -0.23 13.71 -12.86
C TYR A 107 -0.35 14.28 -14.28
N ASP A 108 0.17 13.59 -15.28
CA ASP A 108 0.09 14.02 -16.69
C ASP A 108 -1.36 14.15 -17.17
N ARG A 109 -2.21 13.17 -16.86
CA ARG A 109 -3.66 13.25 -17.14
C ARG A 109 -4.35 14.39 -16.41
N SER A 110 -3.85 14.81 -15.24
CA SER A 110 -4.40 15.94 -14.51
C SER A 110 -3.99 17.26 -15.18
N MET A 111 -2.71 17.39 -15.52
CA MET A 111 -2.16 18.52 -16.27
C MET A 111 -2.88 18.72 -17.60
N ALA A 112 -3.00 17.66 -18.41
CA ALA A 112 -3.65 17.73 -19.72
C ALA A 112 -5.11 18.17 -19.62
N ARG A 113 -5.87 17.66 -18.63
CA ARG A 113 -7.27 18.06 -18.42
C ARG A 113 -7.42 19.52 -18.00
N GLN A 114 -6.52 20.02 -17.15
CA GLN A 114 -6.55 21.43 -16.74
C GLN A 114 -6.16 22.35 -17.89
N MET A 115 -5.11 22.00 -18.64
CA MET A 115 -4.70 22.72 -19.84
C MET A 115 -5.83 22.80 -20.87
N ALA A 116 -6.52 21.69 -21.15
CA ALA A 116 -7.63 21.67 -22.10
C ALA A 116 -8.82 22.53 -21.65
N LYS A 117 -9.07 22.64 -20.33
CA LYS A 117 -10.24 23.35 -19.79
C LYS A 117 -9.98 24.84 -19.55
N PHE A 118 -8.77 25.21 -19.15
CA PHE A 118 -8.47 26.55 -18.64
C PHE A 118 -7.33 27.25 -19.41
N GLY A 119 -6.60 26.55 -20.29
CA GLY A 119 -5.41 27.07 -20.96
C GLY A 119 -4.16 27.17 -20.06
N TYR A 120 -4.27 26.78 -18.79
CA TYR A 120 -3.19 26.68 -17.81
C TYR A 120 -3.46 25.53 -16.83
N ALA A 121 -2.45 25.11 -16.05
CA ALA A 121 -2.60 24.08 -15.02
C ALA A 121 -2.06 24.56 -13.67
N TRP A 122 -2.85 24.31 -12.62
CA TRP A 122 -2.51 24.53 -11.21
C TRP A 122 -2.23 23.21 -10.49
N ALA A 123 -1.89 22.14 -11.22
CA ALA A 123 -1.66 20.84 -10.61
C ALA A 123 -0.43 20.93 -9.71
N GLU A 124 -0.65 20.89 -8.39
CA GLU A 124 0.44 20.83 -7.42
C GLU A 124 1.41 19.70 -7.79
N PRO A 125 2.72 19.97 -7.80
CA PRO A 125 3.70 18.97 -8.15
C PRO A 125 3.57 17.76 -7.19
N PRO A 126 3.82 16.54 -7.68
CA PRO A 126 3.80 15.37 -6.84
C PRO A 126 4.81 15.53 -5.69
N PRO A 127 4.60 14.81 -4.56
CA PRO A 127 5.58 14.79 -3.49
C PRO A 127 7.00 14.55 -4.00
N ALA A 128 7.96 15.34 -3.53
CA ALA A 128 9.33 15.35 -4.05
C ALA A 128 9.98 13.95 -4.10
N TYR A 129 9.74 13.11 -3.09
CA TYR A 129 10.26 11.74 -3.05
C TYR A 129 9.74 10.84 -4.18
N LEU A 130 8.53 11.08 -4.67
CA LEU A 130 7.99 10.33 -5.81
C LEU A 130 8.66 10.76 -7.11
N VAL A 131 8.90 12.06 -7.26
CA VAL A 131 9.62 12.63 -8.41
C VAL A 131 11.07 12.15 -8.44
N GLU A 132 11.76 12.21 -7.31
CA GLU A 132 13.13 11.70 -7.16
C GLU A 132 13.20 10.21 -7.48
N ARG A 133 12.29 9.41 -6.93
CA ARG A 133 12.19 7.98 -7.26
C ARG A 133 11.97 7.74 -8.76
N HIS A 134 11.12 8.51 -9.42
CA HIS A 134 10.92 8.38 -10.86
C HIS A 134 12.16 8.83 -11.66
N ARG A 135 12.95 9.78 -11.18
CA ARG A 135 14.23 10.12 -11.84
C ARG A 135 15.26 9.01 -11.69
N THR A 136 15.33 8.40 -10.51
CA THR A 136 16.29 7.33 -10.20
C THR A 136 15.95 6.01 -10.88
N PHE A 137 14.65 5.65 -10.95
CA PHE A 137 14.20 4.36 -11.49
C PHE A 137 13.47 4.45 -12.84
N GLY A 138 12.96 5.63 -13.21
CA GLY A 138 12.16 5.86 -14.43
C GLY A 138 12.97 6.26 -15.67
N GLY A 139 14.28 5.95 -15.69
CA GLY A 139 15.07 5.86 -16.92
C GLY A 139 15.22 4.43 -17.45
N SER A 140 14.67 3.42 -16.74
CA SER A 140 14.68 2.02 -17.18
C SER A 140 13.24 1.53 -17.34
N ASN A 141 12.82 1.54 -18.59
CA ASN A 141 11.65 0.91 -19.22
C ASN A 141 10.79 -0.01 -18.33
N VAL A 142 9.49 0.30 -18.27
CA VAL A 142 8.40 -0.55 -18.80
C VAL A 142 7.33 0.34 -19.42
#